data_AF-A0A432HGG8-F1
#
_entry.id   AF-A0A432HGG8-F1
#
_cell.length_a   1.000
_cell.length_b   1.000
_cell.length_c   1.000
_cell.angle_alpha   90.00
_cell.angle_beta   90.00
_cell.angle_gamma   90.00
#
_symmetry.space_group_name_H-M   'P 1'
#
loop_
_entity.id
_entity.type
_entity.pdbx_description
1 polymer ?
#
loop_
_entity_poly.entity_id
_entity_poly.type
_entity_poly.pdbx_seq_one_letter_code
_entity_poly.pdbx_strand_id
1 'polypeptide(L)'
;MEELVYNLTRVLICSALLAITGCAYTHYLGMHGPSIQNFPDTHQGVTADEDCRACHDPDRDPEGPPTSHPQFTGCLKCHNDVPK
;
A
#
# COMPACT_ATOMS: atom_id res chain seq x y z
N MET A 1 34.15 -27.27 -6.70
CA MET A 1 33.76 -26.05 -7.44
C MET A 1 32.26 -26.08 -7.75
N GLU A 2 31.74 -27.20 -8.27
CA GLU A 2 30.32 -27.37 -8.60
C GLU A 2 29.36 -27.23 -7.40
N GLU A 3 29.69 -27.84 -6.25
CA GLU A 3 28.88 -27.71 -5.01
C GLU A 3 28.77 -26.26 -4.51
N LEU A 4 29.84 -25.47 -4.63
CA LEU A 4 29.83 -24.07 -4.21
C LEU A 4 28.91 -23.24 -5.11
N VAL A 5 28.97 -23.48 -6.42
CA VAL A 5 28.11 -22.80 -7.41
C VAL A 5 26.65 -23.21 -7.19
N TYR A 6 26.37 -24.50 -6.97
CA TYR A 6 25.02 -25.01 -6.73
C TYR A 6 24.37 -24.41 -5.49
N ASN A 7 25.10 -24.35 -4.37
CA ASN A 7 24.61 -23.74 -3.13
C ASN A 7 24.41 -22.23 -3.27
N LEU A 8 25.31 -21.53 -3.97
CA LEU A 8 25.17 -20.10 -4.22
C LEU A 8 23.94 -19.80 -5.08
N THR A 9 23.71 -20.57 -6.16
CA THR A 9 22.53 -20.44 -7.01
C THR A 9 21.24 -20.63 -6.23
N ARG A 10 21.18 -21.62 -5.32
CA ARG A 10 20.02 -21.84 -4.45
C ARG A 10 19.74 -20.66 -3.53
N VAL A 11 20.78 -20.12 -2.88
CA VAL A 11 20.64 -18.95 -1.99
C VAL A 11 20.13 -17.73 -2.77
N LEU A 12 20.67 -17.49 -3.97
CA LEU A 12 20.24 -16.38 -4.82
C LEU A 12 18.78 -16.54 -5.27
N ILE A 13 18.37 -17.74 -5.68
CA ILE A 13 16.98 -18.03 -6.08
C ILE A 13 16.03 -17.84 -4.90
N CYS A 14 16.34 -18.40 -3.72
CA CYS A 14 15.51 -18.24 -2.53
C CYS A 14 15.39 -16.76 -2.12
N SER A 15 16.49 -16.02 -2.17
CA SER A 15 16.50 -14.58 -1.84
C SER A 15 15.67 -13.76 -2.83
N ALA A 16 15.77 -14.07 -4.13
CA ALA A 16 14.97 -13.43 -5.15
C ALA A 16 13.47 -13.71 -4.96
N LEU A 17 13.10 -14.96 -4.67
CA LEU A 17 11.70 -15.33 -4.40
C LEU A 17 11.16 -14.59 -3.16
N LEU A 18 11.92 -14.52 -2.07
CA LEU A 18 11.53 -13.79 -0.86
C LEU A 18 11.37 -12.28 -1.14
N ALA A 19 12.28 -11.68 -1.91
CA ALA A 19 12.20 -10.26 -2.27
C ALA A 19 10.97 -9.94 -3.14
N ILE A 20 10.68 -10.78 -4.15
CA ILE A 20 9.51 -10.60 -5.03
C ILE A 20 8.21 -10.77 -4.23
N THR A 21 8.15 -11.77 -3.35
CA THR A 21 6.99 -11.92 -2.45
C THR A 21 6.89 -10.75 -1.49
N GLY A 22 7.97 -10.29 -0.86
CA GLY A 22 7.96 -9.20 0.12
C GLY A 22 7.39 -7.89 -0.42
N CYS A 23 7.77 -7.49 -1.65
CA CYS A 23 7.30 -6.24 -2.26
C CYS A 23 5.83 -6.31 -2.70
N ALA A 24 5.37 -7.45 -3.20
CA ALA A 24 3.95 -7.65 -3.51
C ALA A 24 3.11 -7.81 -2.23
N TYR A 25 3.71 -8.39 -1.18
CA TYR A 25 3.06 -8.69 0.09
C TYR A 25 2.81 -7.45 0.94
N THR A 26 3.64 -6.41 0.85
CA THR A 26 3.37 -5.13 1.53
C THR A 26 2.12 -4.43 0.97
N HIS A 27 1.94 -4.46 -0.35
CA HIS A 27 0.73 -3.96 -1.00
C HIS A 27 -0.51 -4.83 -0.70
N TYR A 28 -0.35 -6.16 -0.69
CA TYR A 28 -1.48 -7.09 -0.54
C TYR A 28 -1.91 -7.35 0.91
N LEU A 29 -1.01 -7.29 1.89
CA LEU A 29 -1.36 -7.38 3.32
C LEU A 29 -1.83 -6.06 3.94
N GLY A 30 -1.98 -4.99 3.16
CA GLY A 30 -2.56 -3.74 3.67
C GLY A 30 -1.71 -3.09 4.76
N MET A 31 -0.38 -3.25 4.74
CA MET A 31 0.52 -2.53 5.63
C MET A 31 0.69 -1.07 5.20
N HIS A 32 -0.43 -0.35 5.05
CA HIS A 32 -0.62 1.05 4.66
C HIS A 32 -0.86 1.27 3.17
N GLY A 33 -2.01 1.86 2.86
CA GLY A 33 -2.26 2.42 1.52
C GLY A 33 -1.33 3.62 1.25
N PRO A 34 -1.13 3.97 -0.02
CA PRO A 34 -0.20 5.04 -0.41
C PRO A 34 -0.65 6.38 0.15
N SER A 35 0.30 7.31 0.25
CA SER A 35 -0.03 8.71 0.50
C SER A 35 -0.77 9.32 -0.70
N ILE A 36 -1.70 10.23 -0.41
CA ILE A 36 -2.40 11.03 -1.41
C ILE A 36 -1.44 11.92 -2.22
N GLN A 37 -0.27 12.26 -1.66
CA GLN A 37 0.73 13.09 -2.35
C GLN A 37 1.38 12.37 -3.55
N ASN A 38 1.30 11.04 -3.62
CA ASN A 38 1.74 10.28 -4.79
C ASN A 38 0.79 10.44 -5.99
N PHE A 39 -0.43 10.90 -5.76
CA PHE A 39 -1.48 11.04 -6.77
C PHE A 39 -2.18 12.41 -6.63
N PRO A 40 -1.42 13.53 -6.77
CA PRO A 40 -1.92 14.86 -6.47
C PRO A 40 -3.01 15.33 -7.43
N ASP A 41 -3.00 14.84 -8.68
CA ASP A 41 -4.00 15.18 -9.69
C ASP A 41 -5.39 14.62 -9.33
N THR A 42 -5.43 13.41 -8.76
CA THR A 42 -6.70 12.75 -8.37
C THR A 42 -7.20 13.23 -7.01
N HIS A 43 -6.30 13.65 -6.11
CA HIS A 43 -6.66 14.11 -4.76
C HIS A 43 -6.60 15.64 -4.63
N GLN A 44 -6.74 16.36 -5.74
CA GLN A 44 -6.68 17.81 -5.74
C GLN A 44 -7.80 18.39 -4.86
N GLY A 45 -7.43 19.20 -3.88
CA GLY A 45 -8.39 19.87 -3.00
C GLY A 45 -8.90 19.03 -1.82
N VAL A 46 -8.44 17.78 -1.68
CA VAL A 46 -8.71 16.95 -0.49
C VAL A 46 -7.97 17.56 0.70
N THR A 47 -8.73 18.01 1.71
CA THR A 47 -8.16 18.65 2.92
C THR A 47 -8.71 18.08 4.22
N ALA A 48 -9.78 17.28 4.15
CA ALA A 48 -10.42 16.68 5.30
C ALA A 48 -10.69 15.18 5.11
N ASP A 49 -10.86 14.44 6.20
CA ASP A 49 -11.12 12.99 6.15
C ASP A 49 -12.50 12.67 5.54
N GLU A 50 -13.44 13.61 5.63
CA GLU A 50 -14.76 13.51 5.01
C GLU A 50 -14.68 13.49 3.47
N ASP A 51 -13.73 14.23 2.89
CA ASP A 51 -13.49 14.24 1.44
C ASP A 51 -13.06 12.86 0.95
N CYS A 52 -12.25 12.14 1.75
CA CYS A 52 -11.84 10.77 1.43
C CYS A 52 -13.05 9.83 1.38
N ARG A 53 -13.98 9.96 2.32
CA ARG A 53 -15.19 9.12 2.38
C ARG A 53 -16.21 9.45 1.31
N ALA A 54 -16.16 10.63 0.68
CA ALA A 54 -17.03 10.92 -0.45
C ALA A 54 -16.83 9.91 -1.60
N CYS A 55 -15.59 9.49 -1.84
CA CYS A 55 -15.25 8.55 -2.92
C CYS A 55 -14.88 7.14 -2.45
N HIS A 56 -14.41 6.95 -1.20
CA HIS A 56 -13.88 5.66 -0.72
C HIS A 56 -14.78 4.93 0.29
N ASP A 57 -16.02 5.39 0.52
CA ASP A 57 -16.93 4.73 1.47
C ASP A 57 -17.46 3.40 0.91
N PRO A 58 -17.29 2.26 1.62
CA PRO A 58 -17.64 0.94 1.10
C PRO A 58 -19.14 0.69 0.99
N ASP A 59 -19.96 1.46 1.71
CA ASP A 59 -21.42 1.28 1.70
C ASP A 59 -22.11 2.11 0.59
N ARG A 60 -21.33 2.82 -0.24
CA ARG A 60 -21.84 3.86 -1.16
C ARG A 60 -21.45 3.68 -2.63
N ASP A 61 -21.10 2.48 -3.07
CA ASP A 61 -20.60 2.22 -4.44
C ASP A 61 -19.45 3.18 -4.80
N PRO A 62 -18.28 3.00 -4.15
CA PRO A 62 -17.23 4.00 -4.14
C PRO A 62 -16.65 4.23 -5.54
N GLU A 63 -16.48 5.51 -5.91
CA GLU A 63 -15.78 5.91 -7.14
C GLU A 63 -14.28 5.52 -7.09
N GLY A 64 -13.71 5.50 -5.87
CA GLY A 64 -12.37 5.00 -5.59
C GLY A 64 -12.38 3.57 -5.03
N PRO A 65 -11.22 2.95 -4.81
CA PRO A 65 -11.16 1.69 -4.09
C PRO A 65 -11.75 1.84 -2.67
N PRO A 66 -12.68 0.98 -2.22
CA PRO A 66 -13.25 1.08 -0.88
C PRO A 66 -12.17 1.07 0.20
N THR A 67 -12.35 1.86 1.26
CA THR A 67 -11.44 1.81 2.41
C THR A 67 -11.47 0.45 3.09
N SER A 68 -10.30 -0.08 3.45
CA SER A 68 -10.17 -1.29 4.26
C SER A 68 -10.51 -1.07 5.74
N HIS A 69 -10.73 0.19 6.15
CA HIS A 69 -11.03 0.59 7.53
C HIS A 69 -12.36 1.38 7.61
N PRO A 70 -13.52 0.74 7.36
CA PRO A 70 -14.82 1.42 7.24
C PRO A 70 -15.23 2.26 8.46
N GLN A 71 -14.75 1.87 9.64
CA GLN A 71 -15.10 2.49 10.91
C GLN A 71 -14.09 3.55 11.37
N PHE A 72 -13.00 3.75 10.62
CA PHE A 72 -11.92 4.67 10.99
C PHE A 72 -12.06 6.02 10.26
N THR A 73 -12.09 7.11 11.02
CA THR A 73 -12.27 8.49 10.50
C THR A 73 -11.00 9.33 10.72
N GLY A 74 -9.90 8.91 10.12
CA GLY A 74 -8.57 9.50 10.37
C GLY A 74 -7.60 9.32 9.21
N CYS A 75 -8.11 9.31 7.97
CA CYS A 75 -7.38 8.94 6.76
C CYS A 75 -6.05 9.69 6.62
N LEU A 76 -6.08 11.02 6.74
CA LEU A 76 -4.92 11.89 6.54
C LEU A 76 -3.84 11.71 7.61
N LYS A 77 -4.15 11.09 8.76
CA LYS A 77 -3.13 10.75 9.79
C LYS A 77 -2.12 9.72 9.30
N CYS A 78 -2.48 8.92 8.31
CA CYS A 78 -1.65 7.85 7.76
C CYS A 78 -1.36 8.06 6.27
N HIS A 79 -2.25 8.73 5.53
CA HIS A 79 -2.21 8.85 4.07
C HIS A 79 -1.79 10.23 3.55
N ASN A 80 -1.19 11.10 4.36
CA ASN A 80 -0.76 12.43 3.94
C ASN A 80 0.74 12.71 4.18
N ASP A 81 1.57 11.66 4.19
CA ASP A 81 3.03 11.69 4.46
C ASP A 81 3.48 12.38 5.75
N VAL A 82 2.56 12.79 6.63
CA VAL A 82 2.92 13.44 7.89
C VAL A 82 3.70 12.43 8.74
N PRO A 83 4.99 12.69 9.06
CA PRO A 83 5.70 11.87 10.03
C PRO A 83 4.97 12.00 11.36
N LYS A 84 4.62 10.88 11.99
CA LYS A 84 4.12 10.88 13.36
C LYS A 84 5.17 11.41 14.33
#